data_AF-A0A8H6XQ58-F1
#
_entry.id   AF-A0A8H6XQ58-F1
#
_cell.length_a   1.000
_cell.length_b   1.000
_cell.length_c   1.000
_cell.angle_alpha   90.00
_cell.angle_beta   90.00
_cell.angle_gamma   90.00
#
_symmetry.space_group_name_H-M   'P 1'
#
loop_
_entity.id
_entity.type
_entity.pdbx_description
1 polymer ?
#
loop_
_entity_poly.entity_id
_entity_poly.type
_entity_poly.pdbx_seq_one_letter_code
_entity_poly.pdbx_strand_id
1 'polypeptide(L)'
;MKLSSGLFGIAISMAATLVKADSWGSAWSLGPTHNGAAVVKATTHFQPGAAPTPNEDILALWIGISNATSGLIQAGCDNVANMAGYCGAAANQWCCGASYFGFQNGVLGQWSGKFVPTECTDTITIDYTLQSDQRTWVHTVSKNGAVISTLQTFDGPLLQGGFGTGTECNANCGGSVSTQTYTNTTIVLSTADPLFSSTLGVGAGVQASQLTTADSGKTWTVASIKIPPMTINSNLGPNTGKPAVCGATTTPPATTTTRTTTGTGSGSTGCTSPEFAQCGGSGFTGCTVCASPFTCEFSNDFYSQCL
;
A
#
# COMPACT_ATOMS: atom_id res chain seq x y z
N MET A 1 -5.00 -24.90 -70.06
CA MET A 1 -4.38 -23.84 -69.23
C MET A 1 -4.64 -24.17 -67.78
N LYS A 2 -3.58 -24.44 -67.00
CA LYS A 2 -3.64 -24.67 -65.55
C LYS A 2 -3.86 -23.31 -64.88
N LEU A 3 -4.93 -23.13 -64.10
CA LEU A 3 -5.02 -22.03 -63.14
C LEU A 3 -4.91 -22.62 -61.73
N SER A 4 -3.87 -22.19 -61.02
CA SER A 4 -3.51 -22.59 -59.66
C SER A 4 -4.41 -21.95 -58.62
N SER A 5 -4.92 -22.76 -57.70
CA SER A 5 -5.58 -22.33 -56.47
C SER A 5 -4.53 -21.75 -55.50
N GLY A 6 -4.46 -20.42 -55.39
CA GLY A 6 -3.67 -19.75 -54.36
C GLY A 6 -4.50 -19.61 -53.08
N LEU A 7 -4.22 -20.45 -52.07
CA LEU A 7 -4.68 -20.20 -50.70
C LEU A 7 -3.89 -19.02 -50.13
N PHE A 8 -4.53 -17.86 -49.99
CA PHE A 8 -4.01 -16.79 -49.13
C PHE A 8 -4.29 -17.18 -47.67
N GLY A 9 -3.27 -17.70 -46.99
CA GLY A 9 -3.29 -17.86 -45.55
C GLY A 9 -3.19 -16.49 -44.88
N ILE A 10 -4.30 -15.98 -44.34
CA ILE A 10 -4.27 -14.84 -43.43
C ILE A 10 -3.76 -15.36 -42.09
N ALA A 11 -2.47 -15.16 -41.82
CA ALA A 11 -1.92 -15.35 -40.48
C ALA A 11 -2.44 -14.22 -39.58
N ILE A 12 -3.48 -14.50 -38.81
CA ILE A 12 -3.88 -13.65 -37.70
C ILE A 12 -2.83 -13.83 -36.60
N SER A 13 -1.84 -12.94 -36.53
CA SER A 13 -0.96 -12.86 -35.37
C SER A 13 -1.76 -12.30 -34.21
N MET A 14 -2.32 -13.18 -33.38
CA MET A 14 -2.78 -12.76 -32.05
C MET A 14 -1.53 -12.42 -31.25
N ALA A 15 -1.23 -11.13 -31.12
CA ALA A 15 -0.28 -10.65 -30.13
C ALA A 15 -0.91 -10.94 -28.75
N ALA A 16 -0.55 -12.08 -28.15
CA ALA A 16 -0.88 -12.34 -26.76
C ALA A 16 -0.12 -11.33 -25.91
N THR A 17 -0.83 -10.35 -25.36
CA THR A 17 -0.30 -9.49 -24.31
C THR A 17 -0.01 -10.37 -23.11
N LEU A 18 1.26 -10.67 -22.85
CA LEU A 18 1.70 -11.36 -21.65
C LEU A 18 1.41 -10.46 -20.45
N VAL A 19 0.33 -10.75 -19.72
CA VAL A 19 0.06 -10.15 -18.41
C VAL A 19 0.94 -10.88 -17.39
N LYS A 20 1.83 -10.15 -16.73
CA LYS A 20 2.67 -10.71 -15.66
C LYS A 20 1.80 -10.97 -14.43
N ALA A 21 1.84 -12.19 -13.90
CA ALA A 21 1.05 -12.59 -12.74
C ALA A 21 1.52 -11.88 -11.46
N ASP A 22 0.60 -11.76 -10.50
CA ASP A 22 0.89 -11.23 -9.18
C ASP A 22 1.86 -12.16 -8.43
N SER A 23 2.66 -11.56 -7.56
CA SER A 23 3.66 -12.23 -6.75
C SER A 23 3.42 -11.92 -5.27
N TRP A 24 3.84 -12.85 -4.41
CA TRP A 24 3.55 -12.80 -2.98
C TRP A 24 4.84 -12.84 -2.18
N GLY A 25 4.97 -11.91 -1.24
CA GLY A 25 6.04 -11.89 -0.26
C GLY A 25 5.83 -12.91 0.85
N SER A 26 6.66 -12.82 1.88
CA SER A 26 6.45 -13.63 3.09
C SER A 26 5.23 -13.14 3.86
N ALA A 27 4.57 -14.06 4.57
CA ALA A 27 3.33 -13.78 5.27
C ALA A 27 3.37 -14.35 6.71
N TRP A 28 2.55 -13.76 7.57
CA TRP A 28 2.22 -14.30 8.89
C TRP A 28 0.71 -14.43 8.96
N SER A 29 0.20 -15.61 9.29
CA SER A 29 -1.25 -15.84 9.28
C SER A 29 -1.69 -16.88 10.30
N LEU A 30 -2.94 -16.74 10.74
CA LEU A 30 -3.70 -17.71 11.51
C LEU A 30 -4.99 -18.02 10.75
N GLY A 31 -5.46 -19.24 10.83
CA GLY A 31 -6.71 -19.69 10.22
C GLY A 31 -6.60 -21.04 9.51
N PRO A 32 -7.71 -21.76 9.35
CA PRO A 32 -9.06 -21.38 9.78
C PRO A 32 -9.25 -21.51 11.30
N THR A 33 -10.10 -20.68 11.90
CA THR A 33 -10.64 -20.91 13.24
C THR A 33 -11.44 -22.21 13.31
N HIS A 34 -11.50 -22.85 14.48
CA HIS A 34 -12.21 -24.11 14.70
C HIS A 34 -13.63 -23.90 15.24
N ASN A 35 -14.45 -24.95 15.17
CA ASN A 35 -15.76 -25.05 15.83
C ASN A 35 -16.73 -23.90 15.52
N GLY A 36 -16.64 -23.31 14.32
CA GLY A 36 -17.49 -22.19 13.91
C GLY A 36 -17.18 -20.87 14.63
N ALA A 37 -16.01 -20.75 15.30
CA ALA A 37 -15.52 -19.45 15.72
C ALA A 37 -15.19 -18.58 14.49
N ALA A 38 -15.20 -17.27 14.68
CA ALA A 38 -14.78 -16.27 13.70
C ALA A 38 -13.98 -15.18 14.41
N VAL A 39 -13.09 -14.50 13.70
CA VAL A 39 -12.56 -13.23 14.18
C VAL A 39 -13.70 -12.21 14.19
N VAL A 40 -13.87 -11.46 15.28
CA VAL A 40 -14.90 -10.42 15.42
C VAL A 40 -14.31 -9.04 15.70
N LYS A 41 -13.07 -9.00 16.19
CA LYS A 41 -12.30 -7.78 16.34
C LYS A 41 -10.82 -8.08 16.15
N ALA A 42 -10.09 -7.20 15.50
CA ALA A 42 -8.65 -7.23 15.52
C ALA A 42 -8.08 -5.81 15.51
N THR A 43 -7.00 -5.59 16.25
CA THR A 43 -6.28 -4.33 16.36
C THR A 43 -4.80 -4.58 16.16
N THR A 44 -4.09 -3.71 15.45
CA THR A 44 -2.62 -3.74 15.35
C THR A 44 -2.04 -2.33 15.18
N HIS A 45 -0.80 -2.13 15.61
CA HIS A 45 0.01 -0.98 15.20
C HIS A 45 1.02 -1.40 14.15
N PHE A 46 0.96 -0.75 13.00
CA PHE A 46 1.69 -1.04 11.79
C PHE A 46 2.65 0.11 11.46
N GLN A 47 3.89 -0.24 11.13
CA GLN A 47 4.86 0.62 10.48
C GLN A 47 5.28 -0.02 9.15
N PRO A 48 5.02 0.66 8.01
CA PRO A 48 5.28 0.08 6.69
C PRO A 48 6.77 0.03 6.33
N GLY A 49 7.62 0.79 7.03
CA GLY A 49 9.03 0.98 6.68
C GLY A 49 9.18 1.90 5.46
N ALA A 50 10.42 2.06 4.96
CA ALA A 50 10.71 2.90 3.80
C ALA A 50 9.97 2.41 2.54
N ALA A 51 9.32 3.35 1.84
CA ALA A 51 8.68 3.09 0.55
C ALA A 51 9.72 2.88 -0.55
N PRO A 52 9.54 1.89 -1.44
CA PRO A 52 10.43 1.70 -2.58
C PRO A 52 10.28 2.81 -3.61
N THR A 53 11.38 3.09 -4.32
CA THR A 53 11.44 3.91 -5.53
C THR A 53 12.31 3.20 -6.58
N PRO A 54 11.97 3.25 -7.88
CA PRO A 54 10.81 3.92 -8.47
C PRO A 54 9.47 3.27 -8.09
N ASN A 55 8.38 4.04 -8.15
CA ASN A 55 7.02 3.52 -7.99
C ASN A 55 6.57 2.93 -9.33
N GLU A 56 6.03 1.71 -9.33
CA GLU A 56 5.66 0.97 -10.54
C GLU A 56 4.22 0.46 -10.42
N ASP A 57 3.94 -0.78 -10.80
CA ASP A 57 2.64 -1.40 -10.55
C ASP A 57 2.36 -1.55 -9.03
N ILE A 58 1.19 -2.05 -8.67
CA ILE A 58 0.71 -2.03 -7.28
C ILE A 58 1.55 -2.94 -6.39
N LEU A 59 2.18 -2.35 -5.38
CA LEU A 59 2.73 -3.04 -4.23
C LEU A 59 1.86 -2.74 -3.02
N ALA A 60 1.21 -3.76 -2.46
CA ALA A 60 0.31 -3.64 -1.31
C ALA A 60 0.88 -4.36 -0.09
N LEU A 61 0.95 -3.62 1.03
CA LEU A 61 1.25 -4.15 2.36
C LEU A 61 -0.07 -4.30 3.08
N TRP A 62 -0.58 -5.52 3.23
CA TRP A 62 -1.94 -5.74 3.73
C TRP A 62 -1.93 -6.53 5.04
N ILE A 63 -2.91 -6.24 5.89
CA ILE A 63 -3.27 -7.07 7.04
C ILE A 63 -4.79 -7.15 7.11
N GLY A 64 -5.35 -8.33 7.34
CA GLY A 64 -6.79 -8.50 7.21
C GLY A 64 -7.36 -9.79 7.77
N ILE A 65 -8.68 -9.88 7.67
CA ILE A 65 -9.52 -11.01 8.06
C ILE A 65 -10.15 -11.55 6.78
N SER A 66 -10.05 -12.86 6.57
CA SER A 66 -10.66 -13.54 5.43
C SER A 66 -11.11 -14.95 5.81
N ASN A 67 -11.92 -15.58 4.97
CA ASN A 67 -12.16 -17.01 4.98
C ASN A 67 -12.21 -17.52 3.53
N ALA A 68 -12.57 -18.79 3.32
CA ALA A 68 -12.59 -19.39 1.99
C ALA A 68 -13.73 -18.92 1.07
N THR A 69 -14.76 -18.23 1.57
CA THR A 69 -16.02 -18.00 0.86
C THR A 69 -16.54 -16.56 0.89
N SER A 70 -15.95 -15.69 1.71
CA SER A 70 -16.36 -14.30 1.94
C SER A 70 -15.32 -13.31 1.40
N GLY A 71 -15.54 -12.02 1.62
CA GLY A 71 -14.55 -11.01 1.28
C GLY A 71 -13.30 -11.03 2.16
N LEU A 72 -12.36 -10.16 1.82
CA LEU A 72 -11.15 -9.85 2.58
C LEU A 72 -11.33 -8.46 3.20
N ILE A 73 -11.60 -8.45 4.50
CA ILE A 73 -11.62 -7.26 5.35
C ILE A 73 -10.19 -6.85 5.62
N GLN A 74 -9.75 -5.69 5.14
CA GLN A 74 -8.34 -5.34 5.17
C GLN A 74 -8.08 -3.83 5.31
N ALA A 75 -6.81 -3.51 5.44
CA ALA A 75 -6.24 -2.20 5.49
C ALA A 75 -4.74 -2.38 5.29
N GLY A 76 -4.08 -1.32 4.88
CA GLY A 76 -2.70 -1.44 4.45
C GLY A 76 -2.12 -0.16 3.95
N CYS A 77 -0.97 -0.32 3.32
CA CYS A 77 -0.25 0.74 2.63
C CYS A 77 0.10 0.27 1.22
N ASP A 78 -0.18 1.12 0.24
CA ASP A 78 0.06 0.87 -1.16
C ASP A 78 1.17 1.79 -1.69
N ASN A 79 1.93 1.27 -2.63
CA ASN A 79 2.87 2.00 -3.47
C ASN A 79 2.52 1.69 -4.92
N VAL A 80 2.22 2.74 -5.70
CA VAL A 80 1.67 2.66 -7.06
C VAL A 80 2.31 3.72 -7.96
N ALA A 81 2.26 3.54 -9.27
CA ALA A 81 2.96 4.37 -10.24
C ALA A 81 2.66 5.87 -10.12
N ASN A 82 1.40 6.22 -9.80
CA ASN A 82 0.96 7.60 -9.60
C ASN A 82 0.56 7.85 -8.13
N MET A 83 1.54 7.95 -7.23
CA MET A 83 1.33 8.22 -5.80
C MET A 83 0.59 9.55 -5.54
N ALA A 84 0.91 10.59 -6.31
CA ALA A 84 0.27 11.89 -6.20
C ALA A 84 -1.21 11.81 -6.57
N GLY A 85 -1.57 11.12 -7.65
CA GLY A 85 -2.96 10.89 -8.03
C GLY A 85 -3.70 9.91 -7.11
N TYR A 86 -3.00 8.95 -6.51
CA TYR A 86 -3.63 7.91 -5.67
C TYR A 86 -4.04 8.44 -4.30
N CYS A 87 -3.15 9.17 -3.61
CA CYS A 87 -3.49 9.76 -2.31
C CYS A 87 -2.84 11.12 -2.02
N GLY A 88 -2.18 11.75 -3.01
CA GLY A 88 -1.41 12.99 -2.80
C GLY A 88 -0.02 12.76 -2.20
N ALA A 89 0.50 11.53 -2.26
CA ALA A 89 1.79 11.18 -1.69
C ALA A 89 2.95 11.52 -2.64
N ALA A 90 4.10 11.86 -2.07
CA ALA A 90 5.37 11.87 -2.78
C ALA A 90 5.82 10.44 -3.10
N ALA A 91 6.72 10.30 -4.08
CA ALA A 91 7.24 9.01 -4.55
C ALA A 91 7.87 8.13 -3.45
N ASN A 92 8.46 8.77 -2.43
CA ASN A 92 9.13 8.11 -1.30
C ASN A 92 8.22 7.91 -0.07
N GLN A 93 6.93 8.18 -0.18
CA GLN A 93 5.93 7.95 0.86
C GLN A 93 5.07 6.72 0.53
N TRP A 94 4.32 6.25 1.51
CA TRP A 94 3.24 5.28 1.30
C TRP A 94 1.88 5.98 1.21
N CYS A 95 0.91 5.33 0.58
CA CYS A 95 -0.50 5.68 0.71
C CYS A 95 -1.16 4.64 1.62
N CYS A 96 -1.69 5.02 2.79
CA CYS A 96 -2.27 4.06 3.73
C CYS A 96 -3.74 4.34 4.02
N GLY A 97 -4.55 3.29 4.18
CA GLY A 97 -5.99 3.39 4.36
C GLY A 97 -6.70 2.06 4.57
N ALA A 98 -8.01 2.14 4.85
CA ALA A 98 -8.88 0.97 4.96
C ALA A 98 -9.27 0.46 3.58
N SER A 99 -9.39 -0.86 3.43
CA SER A 99 -9.69 -1.50 2.15
C SER A 99 -10.52 -2.77 2.32
N TYR A 100 -11.15 -3.25 1.26
CA TYR A 100 -11.98 -4.43 1.27
C TYR A 100 -12.06 -5.01 -0.13
N PHE A 101 -11.71 -6.29 -0.27
CA PHE A 101 -11.95 -7.02 -1.50
C PHE A 101 -13.15 -7.93 -1.30
N GLY A 102 -14.21 -7.76 -2.08
CA GLY A 102 -15.39 -8.60 -1.94
C GLY A 102 -16.62 -8.00 -2.61
N PHE A 103 -17.78 -8.58 -2.30
CA PHE A 103 -19.04 -8.12 -2.85
C PHE A 103 -19.58 -6.93 -2.06
N GLN A 104 -19.96 -5.87 -2.75
CA GLN A 104 -20.75 -4.78 -2.21
C GLN A 104 -21.86 -4.45 -3.20
N ASN A 105 -23.11 -4.41 -2.71
CA ASN A 105 -24.30 -4.19 -3.55
C ASN A 105 -24.38 -5.11 -4.79
N GLY A 106 -23.94 -6.38 -4.65
CA GLY A 106 -23.93 -7.37 -5.72
C GLY A 106 -22.76 -7.25 -6.71
N VAL A 107 -21.83 -6.32 -6.50
CA VAL A 107 -20.65 -6.12 -7.35
C VAL A 107 -19.40 -6.61 -6.62
N LEU A 108 -18.65 -7.53 -7.23
CA LEU A 108 -17.33 -7.92 -6.75
C LEU A 108 -16.32 -6.84 -7.13
N GLY A 109 -15.51 -6.39 -6.17
CA GLY A 109 -14.47 -5.41 -6.44
C GLY A 109 -13.57 -5.12 -5.26
N GLN A 110 -12.63 -4.19 -5.50
CA GLN A 110 -11.83 -3.56 -4.47
C GLN A 110 -12.53 -2.27 -4.03
N TRP A 111 -12.83 -2.16 -2.75
CA TRP A 111 -13.50 -1.03 -2.13
C TRP A 111 -12.57 -0.43 -1.09
N SER A 112 -12.45 0.89 -1.06
CA SER A 112 -11.47 1.55 -0.20
C SER A 112 -12.08 2.73 0.52
N GLY A 113 -11.63 2.95 1.76
CA GLY A 113 -11.76 4.24 2.41
C GLY A 113 -10.76 5.25 1.83
N LYS A 114 -10.66 6.42 2.45
CA LYS A 114 -9.64 7.41 2.07
C LYS A 114 -8.23 6.85 2.36
N PHE A 115 -7.36 6.86 1.36
CA PHE A 115 -5.93 6.64 1.55
C PHE A 115 -5.24 7.99 1.77
N VAL A 116 -4.20 8.03 2.59
CA VAL A 116 -3.44 9.27 2.86
C VAL A 116 -1.93 9.06 2.81
N PRO A 117 -1.15 10.11 2.50
CA PRO A 117 0.30 10.05 2.52
C PRO A 117 0.81 9.70 3.91
N THR A 118 1.74 8.77 3.98
CA THR A 118 2.26 8.20 5.23
C THR A 118 3.76 8.03 5.15
N GLU A 119 4.46 8.53 6.17
CA GLU A 119 5.90 8.38 6.31
C GLU A 119 6.26 7.02 6.90
N CYS A 120 7.48 6.57 6.64
CA CYS A 120 7.98 5.29 7.15
C CYS A 120 8.10 5.22 8.69
N THR A 121 8.15 6.37 9.37
CA THR A 121 8.15 6.46 10.84
C THR A 121 6.76 6.59 11.45
N ASP A 122 5.74 6.92 10.65
CA ASP A 122 4.38 7.09 11.15
C ASP A 122 3.87 5.77 11.74
N THR A 123 3.18 5.86 12.86
CA THR A 123 2.50 4.71 13.45
C THR A 123 1.07 4.67 12.91
N ILE A 124 0.77 3.62 12.15
CA ILE A 124 -0.57 3.34 11.65
C ILE A 124 -1.27 2.40 12.64
N THR A 125 -2.46 2.75 13.11
CA THR A 125 -3.29 1.85 13.92
C THR A 125 -4.45 1.38 13.07
N ILE A 126 -4.62 0.07 12.99
CA ILE A 126 -5.66 -0.57 12.19
C ILE A 126 -6.59 -1.31 13.15
N ASP A 127 -7.87 -0.97 13.10
CA ASP A 127 -8.94 -1.57 13.90
C ASP A 127 -10.03 -2.12 12.99
N TYR A 128 -10.36 -3.41 13.17
CA TYR A 128 -11.52 -4.06 12.57
C TYR A 128 -12.50 -4.43 13.67
N THR A 129 -13.78 -4.09 13.51
CA THR A 129 -14.82 -4.50 14.47
C THR A 129 -16.10 -4.90 13.74
N LEU A 130 -16.53 -6.15 13.95
CA LEU A 130 -17.86 -6.61 13.60
C LEU A 130 -18.88 -6.00 14.56
N GLN A 131 -19.87 -5.31 14.01
CA GLN A 131 -20.91 -4.65 14.78
C GLN A 131 -21.93 -5.65 15.35
N SER A 132 -22.77 -5.16 16.27
CA SER A 132 -23.78 -5.98 16.96
C SER A 132 -24.84 -6.57 16.04
N ASP A 133 -25.01 -6.02 14.83
CA ASP A 133 -25.92 -6.54 13.80
C ASP A 133 -25.39 -7.82 13.13
N GLN A 134 -24.17 -8.26 13.48
CA GLN A 134 -23.51 -9.45 12.92
C GLN A 134 -23.37 -9.39 11.39
N ARG A 135 -23.26 -8.18 10.83
CA ARG A 135 -23.16 -7.97 9.38
C ARG A 135 -22.31 -6.77 8.99
N THR A 136 -22.29 -5.73 9.79
CA THR A 136 -21.51 -4.54 9.47
C THR A 136 -20.12 -4.68 10.04
N TRP A 137 -19.11 -4.56 9.18
CA TRP A 137 -17.73 -4.42 9.60
C TRP A 137 -17.32 -2.94 9.51
N VAL A 138 -16.69 -2.44 10.56
CA VAL A 138 -16.08 -1.11 10.59
C VAL A 138 -14.58 -1.27 10.61
N HIS A 139 -13.91 -0.74 9.60
CA HIS A 139 -12.46 -0.69 9.48
C HIS A 139 -12.04 0.74 9.78
N THR A 140 -11.23 0.96 10.80
CA THR A 140 -10.71 2.29 11.14
C THR A 140 -9.21 2.26 11.03
N VAL A 141 -8.65 3.20 10.28
CA VAL A 141 -7.21 3.42 10.18
C VAL A 141 -6.89 4.78 10.75
N SER A 142 -5.96 4.82 11.70
CA SER A 142 -5.46 6.03 12.32
C SER A 142 -3.97 6.20 12.05
N LYS A 143 -3.51 7.41 11.84
CA LYS A 143 -2.10 7.77 11.70
C LYS A 143 -1.69 8.64 12.87
N ASN A 144 -0.69 8.20 13.64
CA ASN A 144 -0.22 8.88 14.84
C ASN A 144 -1.36 9.26 15.81
N GLY A 145 -2.35 8.38 15.94
CA GLY A 145 -3.52 8.57 16.80
C GLY A 145 -4.71 9.33 16.18
N ALA A 146 -4.56 9.95 15.00
CA ALA A 146 -5.67 10.62 14.31
C ALA A 146 -6.30 9.71 13.26
N VAL A 147 -7.63 9.57 13.25
CA VAL A 147 -8.35 8.79 12.22
C VAL A 147 -8.15 9.43 10.85
N ILE A 148 -7.68 8.63 9.89
CA ILE A 148 -7.41 9.03 8.49
C ILE A 148 -8.32 8.32 7.49
N SER A 149 -8.83 7.14 7.85
CA SER A 149 -9.67 6.32 6.99
C SER A 149 -10.71 5.57 7.81
N THR A 150 -11.94 5.52 7.31
CA THR A 150 -12.98 4.63 7.81
C THR A 150 -13.68 4.01 6.61
N LEU A 151 -13.89 2.69 6.67
CA LEU A 151 -14.66 1.94 5.67
C LEU A 151 -15.68 1.07 6.39
N GLN A 152 -16.91 1.08 5.86
CA GLN A 152 -17.95 0.15 6.27
C GLN A 152 -18.22 -0.86 5.16
N THR A 153 -18.26 -2.14 5.53
CA THR A 153 -18.54 -3.24 4.62
C THR A 153 -19.59 -4.15 5.24
N PHE A 154 -20.21 -4.98 4.41
CA PHE A 154 -21.39 -5.76 4.79
C PHE A 154 -21.15 -7.24 4.55
N ASP A 155 -20.49 -7.87 5.52
CA ASP A 155 -20.18 -9.29 5.55
C ASP A 155 -20.53 -9.86 6.92
N GLY A 156 -20.99 -11.11 6.96
CA GLY A 156 -21.28 -11.78 8.24
C GLY A 156 -20.02 -11.96 9.10
N PRO A 157 -20.10 -12.67 10.25
CA PRO A 157 -18.90 -13.23 10.84
C PRO A 157 -18.26 -14.18 9.80
N LEU A 158 -16.98 -13.97 9.49
CA LEU A 158 -16.22 -14.84 8.61
C LEU A 158 -15.89 -16.14 9.36
N LEU A 159 -16.89 -17.03 9.44
CA LEU A 159 -16.78 -18.32 10.12
C LEU A 159 -15.66 -19.14 9.51
N GLN A 160 -14.90 -19.85 10.37
CA GLN A 160 -13.72 -20.61 9.96
C GLN A 160 -12.72 -19.74 9.18
N GLY A 161 -12.70 -18.45 9.50
CA GLY A 161 -11.79 -17.48 8.92
C GLY A 161 -10.45 -17.43 9.62
N GLY A 162 -9.64 -16.51 9.18
CA GLY A 162 -8.30 -16.27 9.67
C GLY A 162 -8.02 -14.79 9.82
N PHE A 163 -6.83 -14.51 10.33
CA PHE A 163 -6.26 -13.18 10.37
C PHE A 163 -4.80 -13.27 9.97
N GLY A 164 -4.33 -12.38 9.11
CA GLY A 164 -2.96 -12.44 8.64
C GLY A 164 -2.54 -11.21 7.86
N THR A 165 -1.25 -11.15 7.58
CA THR A 165 -0.60 -10.10 6.82
C THR A 165 0.37 -10.67 5.81
N GLY A 166 0.59 -9.93 4.73
CA GLY A 166 1.62 -10.22 3.75
C GLY A 166 1.93 -8.99 2.89
N THR A 167 2.84 -9.22 1.95
CA THR A 167 3.14 -8.28 0.87
C THR A 167 2.63 -8.87 -0.43
N GLU A 168 1.85 -8.11 -1.18
CA GLU A 168 1.39 -8.45 -2.53
C GLU A 168 2.05 -7.51 -3.52
N CYS A 169 2.53 -8.06 -4.62
CA CYS A 169 3.16 -7.30 -5.68
C CYS A 169 2.58 -7.69 -7.04
N ASN A 170 1.81 -6.77 -7.62
CA ASN A 170 1.08 -6.97 -8.85
C ASN A 170 1.97 -6.66 -10.06
N ALA A 171 1.85 -7.49 -11.09
CA ALA A 171 2.55 -7.35 -12.35
C ALA A 171 4.05 -6.99 -12.21
N ASN A 172 4.45 -5.74 -12.48
CA ASN A 172 5.85 -5.36 -12.59
C ASN A 172 6.49 -4.82 -11.32
N CYS A 173 5.78 -4.61 -10.21
CA CYS A 173 6.39 -3.94 -9.06
C CYS A 173 7.70 -4.58 -8.56
N GLY A 174 8.57 -3.73 -8.03
CA GLY A 174 9.89 -4.13 -7.51
C GLY A 174 9.88 -4.80 -6.12
N GLY A 175 8.71 -4.92 -5.48
CA GLY A 175 8.58 -5.43 -4.11
C GLY A 175 8.98 -4.43 -3.02
N SER A 176 8.89 -4.83 -1.75
CA SER A 176 9.21 -3.98 -0.61
C SER A 176 10.70 -4.01 -0.27
N VAL A 177 11.25 -2.86 0.12
CA VAL A 177 12.70 -2.66 0.39
C VAL A 177 13.05 -2.60 1.87
N SER A 178 12.05 -2.68 2.73
CA SER A 178 12.20 -2.54 4.18
C SER A 178 11.32 -3.52 4.95
N THR A 179 11.70 -3.77 6.20
CA THR A 179 10.92 -4.61 7.10
C THR A 179 9.63 -3.90 7.49
N GLN A 180 8.52 -4.61 7.33
CA GLN A 180 7.22 -4.17 7.80
C GLN A 180 7.04 -4.67 9.23
N THR A 181 6.63 -3.79 10.14
CA THR A 181 6.53 -4.12 11.57
C THR A 181 5.11 -3.93 12.07
N TYR A 182 4.56 -4.98 12.66
CA TYR A 182 3.28 -4.98 13.35
C TYR A 182 3.53 -5.21 14.83
N THR A 183 2.89 -4.44 15.70
CA THR A 183 3.08 -4.49 17.15
C THR A 183 1.76 -4.42 17.90
N ASN A 184 1.74 -4.97 19.10
CA ASN A 184 0.58 -5.04 20.00
C ASN A 184 -0.69 -5.55 19.29
N THR A 185 -0.52 -6.56 18.44
CA THR A 185 -1.63 -7.13 17.70
C THR A 185 -2.53 -7.92 18.65
N THR A 186 -3.83 -7.63 18.62
CA THR A 186 -4.86 -8.34 19.37
C THR A 186 -5.92 -8.86 18.40
N ILE A 187 -6.33 -10.11 18.58
CA ILE A 187 -7.35 -10.80 17.77
C ILE A 187 -8.38 -11.38 18.74
N VAL A 188 -9.63 -10.96 18.61
CA VAL A 188 -10.76 -11.43 19.43
C VAL A 188 -11.66 -12.31 18.59
N LEU A 189 -11.95 -13.51 19.09
CA LEU A 189 -12.82 -14.48 18.43
C LEU A 189 -14.26 -14.38 18.94
N SER A 190 -15.24 -14.84 18.16
CA SER A 190 -16.66 -14.92 18.54
C SER A 190 -16.89 -15.92 19.68
N THR A 191 -16.12 -17.00 19.72
CA THR A 191 -16.08 -18.01 20.78
C THR A 191 -14.63 -18.38 21.05
N ALA A 192 -14.30 -18.81 22.26
CA ALA A 192 -12.96 -19.27 22.59
C ALA A 192 -12.54 -20.45 21.69
N ASP A 193 -11.38 -20.32 21.05
CA ASP A 193 -10.75 -21.39 20.28
C ASP A 193 -9.29 -21.54 20.73
N PRO A 194 -9.00 -22.46 21.67
CA PRO A 194 -7.65 -22.71 22.15
C PRO A 194 -6.75 -23.36 21.09
N LEU A 195 -7.33 -23.90 20.00
CA LEU A 195 -6.57 -24.51 18.91
C LEU A 195 -6.24 -23.50 17.80
N PHE A 196 -6.74 -22.27 17.85
CA PHE A 196 -6.46 -21.28 16.81
C PHE A 196 -4.94 -21.06 16.61
N SER A 197 -4.16 -21.07 17.69
CA SER A 197 -2.70 -20.94 17.62
C SER A 197 -2.01 -22.07 16.87
N SER A 198 -2.59 -23.28 16.79
CA SER A 198 -1.98 -24.38 16.04
C SER A 198 -2.07 -24.20 14.53
N THR A 199 -2.83 -23.20 14.06
CA THR A 199 -2.96 -22.85 12.64
C THR A 199 -1.92 -21.83 12.18
N LEU A 200 -1.02 -21.42 13.08
CA LEU A 200 -0.03 -20.39 12.81
C LEU A 200 0.87 -20.77 11.63
N GLY A 201 0.72 -20.02 10.53
CA GLY A 201 1.63 -20.01 9.40
C GLY A 201 2.66 -18.88 9.55
N VAL A 202 3.94 -19.24 9.44
CA VAL A 202 5.05 -18.27 9.46
C VAL A 202 5.89 -18.46 8.21
N GLY A 203 5.85 -17.48 7.32
CA GLY A 203 6.64 -17.46 6.08
C GLY A 203 8.14 -17.30 6.34
N ALA A 204 8.94 -17.57 5.31
CA ALA A 204 10.39 -17.49 5.38
C ALA A 204 10.87 -16.09 5.85
N GLY A 205 11.80 -16.05 6.81
CA GLY A 205 12.38 -14.80 7.30
C GLY A 205 11.45 -13.92 8.16
N VAL A 206 10.18 -14.30 8.35
CA VAL A 206 9.29 -13.62 9.29
C VAL A 206 9.78 -13.84 10.72
N GLN A 207 9.88 -12.75 11.47
CA GLN A 207 10.21 -12.81 12.90
C GLN A 207 8.98 -12.40 13.70
N ALA A 208 8.41 -13.30 14.48
CA ALA A 208 7.25 -13.03 15.30
C ALA A 208 7.47 -13.45 16.75
N SER A 209 6.92 -12.67 17.67
CA SER A 209 6.81 -13.07 19.08
C SER A 209 5.84 -14.23 19.21
N GLN A 210 5.94 -14.96 20.33
CA GLN A 210 4.99 -16.03 20.64
C GLN A 210 3.56 -15.48 20.70
N LEU A 211 2.63 -16.20 20.09
CA LEU A 211 1.19 -15.94 20.21
C LEU A 211 0.72 -16.42 21.60
N THR A 212 0.00 -15.57 22.33
CA THR A 212 -0.45 -15.88 23.70
C THR A 212 -1.92 -15.55 23.89
N THR A 213 -2.57 -16.22 24.86
CA THR A 213 -3.95 -15.98 25.26
C THR A 213 -4.06 -16.07 26.78
N ALA A 214 -4.85 -15.20 27.40
CA ALA A 214 -5.11 -15.20 28.84
C ALA A 214 -6.51 -15.71 29.20
N ASP A 215 -7.37 -15.90 28.19
CA ASP A 215 -8.80 -16.20 28.31
C ASP A 215 -9.17 -17.47 27.51
N SER A 216 -8.28 -18.46 27.56
CA SER A 216 -8.48 -19.80 26.98
C SER A 216 -8.76 -19.80 25.46
N GLY A 217 -8.19 -18.84 24.73
CA GLY A 217 -8.28 -18.76 23.27
C GLY A 217 -9.42 -17.87 22.76
N LYS A 218 -10.03 -17.04 23.62
CA LYS A 218 -11.02 -16.04 23.20
C LYS A 218 -10.35 -14.78 22.64
N THR A 219 -9.23 -14.38 23.22
CA THR A 219 -8.39 -13.27 22.80
C THR A 219 -6.95 -13.74 22.65
N TRP A 220 -6.40 -13.51 21.46
CA TRP A 220 -5.03 -13.82 21.12
C TRP A 220 -4.22 -12.55 20.94
N THR A 221 -3.00 -12.53 21.47
CA THR A 221 -2.10 -11.40 21.38
C THR A 221 -0.73 -11.82 20.85
N VAL A 222 -0.12 -10.95 20.05
CA VAL A 222 1.26 -11.09 19.59
C VAL A 222 1.94 -9.73 19.64
N ALA A 223 3.03 -9.65 20.41
CA ALA A 223 3.69 -8.39 20.72
C ALA A 223 4.37 -7.76 19.51
N SER A 224 4.99 -8.57 18.65
CA SER A 224 5.64 -8.10 17.43
C SER A 224 5.60 -9.15 16.33
N ILE A 225 5.30 -8.71 15.10
CA ILE A 225 5.47 -9.46 13.85
C ILE A 225 6.31 -8.57 12.93
N LYS A 226 7.34 -9.12 12.31
CA LYS A 226 8.20 -8.44 11.35
C LYS A 226 8.23 -9.23 10.05
N ILE A 227 7.68 -8.64 8.98
CA ILE A 227 7.73 -9.22 7.64
C ILE A 227 8.98 -8.69 6.94
N PRO A 228 9.86 -9.56 6.41
CA PRO A 228 11.06 -9.13 5.71
C PRO A 228 10.72 -8.37 4.41
N PRO A 229 11.66 -7.58 3.87
CA PRO A 229 11.53 -7.02 2.53
C PRO A 229 11.22 -8.11 1.48
N MET A 230 10.33 -7.81 0.54
CA MET A 230 10.04 -8.66 -0.61
C MET A 230 10.98 -8.29 -1.75
N THR A 231 12.08 -9.03 -1.88
CA THR A 231 13.04 -8.83 -2.97
C THR A 231 12.63 -9.62 -4.21
N ILE A 232 12.27 -8.93 -5.29
CA ILE A 232 11.96 -9.57 -6.58
C ILE A 232 13.19 -9.47 -7.48
N ASN A 233 14.20 -10.31 -7.21
CA ASN A 233 15.30 -10.51 -8.15
C ASN A 233 14.84 -11.45 -9.25
N SER A 234 14.94 -11.02 -10.50
CA SER A 234 14.53 -11.81 -11.65
C SER A 234 15.38 -13.05 -11.94
N ASN A 235 16.40 -13.43 -11.13
CA ASN A 235 17.24 -14.61 -11.43
C ASN A 235 18.19 -15.21 -10.34
N LEU A 236 18.12 -14.94 -9.03
CA LEU A 236 19.04 -15.59 -8.06
C LEU A 236 18.40 -15.83 -6.68
N GLY A 237 18.80 -16.93 -6.03
CA GLY A 237 18.33 -17.39 -4.70
C GLY A 237 18.50 -16.39 -3.54
N PRO A 238 18.19 -16.81 -2.30
CA PRO A 238 17.95 -15.89 -1.19
C PRO A 238 19.23 -15.11 -0.87
N ASN A 239 19.21 -13.78 -1.02
CA ASN A 239 20.33 -12.97 -0.60
C ASN A 239 19.93 -11.59 -0.04
N THR A 240 20.78 -11.16 0.89
CA THR A 240 20.58 -10.25 2.01
C THR A 240 20.69 -8.77 1.64
N GLY A 241 19.74 -8.24 0.85
CA GLY A 241 19.65 -6.80 0.60
C GLY A 241 19.59 -6.00 1.92
N LYS A 242 20.50 -5.04 2.10
CA LYS A 242 20.53 -4.16 3.28
C LYS A 242 19.18 -3.41 3.38
N PRO A 243 18.48 -3.44 4.53
CA PRO A 243 17.20 -2.74 4.68
C PRO A 243 17.33 -1.26 4.36
N ALA A 244 16.42 -0.74 3.53
CA ALA A 244 16.29 0.70 3.35
C ALA A 244 15.82 1.32 4.68
N VAL A 245 16.57 2.32 5.17
CA VAL A 245 16.26 3.02 6.43
C VAL A 245 15.45 4.27 6.10
N CYS A 246 14.43 4.54 6.92
CA CYS A 246 13.59 5.72 6.80
C CYS A 246 14.44 7.00 6.71
N GLY A 247 14.25 7.79 5.64
CA GLY A 247 14.99 9.05 5.42
C GLY A 247 16.36 8.93 4.74
N ALA A 248 16.77 7.74 4.26
CA ALA A 248 17.99 7.64 3.44
C ALA A 248 17.73 8.16 2.02
N THR A 249 17.82 9.48 1.82
CA THR A 249 17.96 10.04 0.48
C THR A 249 19.30 9.58 -0.08
N THR A 250 19.29 8.70 -1.08
CA THR A 250 20.49 8.41 -1.87
C THR A 250 20.87 9.69 -2.60
N THR A 251 21.82 10.42 -2.03
CA THR A 251 22.49 11.48 -2.78
C THR A 251 23.16 10.80 -3.98
N PRO A 252 22.86 11.19 -5.23
CA PRO A 252 23.55 10.63 -6.38
C PRO A 252 25.06 10.81 -6.21
N PRO A 253 25.91 9.84 -6.61
CA PRO A 253 27.36 10.04 -6.59
C PRO A 253 27.69 11.33 -7.36
N ALA A 254 28.37 12.26 -6.68
CA ALA A 254 28.84 13.48 -7.29
C ALA A 254 29.73 13.11 -8.48
N THR A 255 29.18 13.23 -9.69
CA THR A 255 29.95 13.03 -10.91
C THR A 255 30.71 14.32 -11.15
N THR A 256 31.97 14.35 -10.75
CA THR A 256 32.88 15.48 -10.99
C THR A 256 33.06 15.66 -12.48
N THR A 257 32.21 16.47 -13.10
CA THR A 257 32.41 16.97 -14.45
C THR A 257 32.83 18.42 -14.31
N THR A 258 34.13 18.68 -14.38
CA THR A 258 34.67 20.02 -14.61
C THR A 258 34.13 20.53 -15.94
N ARG A 259 33.11 21.39 -15.89
CA ARG A 259 32.70 22.23 -17.01
C ARG A 259 32.75 23.69 -16.59
N THR A 260 33.81 24.35 -17.03
CA THR A 260 33.97 25.80 -17.06
C THR A 260 32.85 26.40 -17.90
N THR A 261 31.99 27.24 -17.32
CA THR A 261 31.32 28.36 -18.00
C THR A 261 30.78 29.34 -16.95
N THR A 262 31.46 30.48 -16.85
CA THR A 262 30.92 31.85 -16.64
C THR A 262 29.62 32.01 -15.86
N GLY A 263 29.76 32.64 -14.68
CA GLY A 263 28.63 33.14 -13.91
C GLY A 263 27.94 34.32 -14.58
N THR A 264 26.62 34.37 -14.42
CA THR A 264 25.86 35.61 -14.22
C THR A 264 24.72 35.26 -13.27
N GLY A 265 24.78 35.78 -12.05
CA GLY A 265 23.69 35.69 -11.11
C GLY A 265 22.63 36.75 -11.39
N SER A 266 21.37 36.43 -11.10
CA SER A 266 20.43 37.39 -10.52
C SER A 266 19.30 36.60 -9.84
N GLY A 267 19.37 36.52 -8.52
CA GLY A 267 18.20 36.21 -7.71
C GLY A 267 17.31 37.44 -7.71
N SER A 268 16.07 37.30 -8.16
CA SER A 268 15.05 38.34 -8.07
C SER A 268 14.28 38.17 -6.77
N THR A 269 14.78 38.77 -5.68
CA THR A 269 14.12 38.86 -4.38
C THR A 269 13.02 39.95 -4.33
N GLY A 270 12.32 40.21 -5.44
CA GLY A 270 11.31 41.28 -5.50
C GLY A 270 10.34 41.21 -6.66
N CYS A 271 10.24 40.09 -7.39
CA CYS A 271 9.26 39.99 -8.46
C CYS A 271 7.98 39.31 -7.97
N THR A 272 6.86 39.94 -8.26
CA THR A 272 5.51 39.40 -8.05
C THR A 272 4.75 39.36 -9.36
N SER A 273 4.07 38.25 -9.65
CA SER A 273 3.16 38.11 -10.78
C SER A 273 1.82 38.81 -10.49
N PRO A 274 1.29 39.66 -11.40
CA PRO A 274 0.00 40.34 -11.19
C PRO A 274 -1.18 39.35 -11.26
N GLU A 275 -2.38 39.80 -10.88
CA GLU A 275 -3.62 39.05 -11.06
C GLU A 275 -3.72 38.48 -12.48
N PHE A 276 -4.12 37.21 -12.58
CA PHE A 276 -4.22 36.40 -13.81
C PHE A 276 -2.89 36.05 -14.51
N ALA A 277 -1.73 36.45 -13.99
CA ALA A 277 -0.45 36.01 -14.55
C ALA A 277 -0.08 34.58 -14.10
N GLN A 278 0.73 33.91 -14.91
CA GLN A 278 1.28 32.61 -14.55
C GLN A 278 2.25 32.76 -13.38
N CYS A 279 2.13 31.87 -12.40
CA CYS A 279 2.94 31.83 -11.18
C CYS A 279 3.52 30.44 -10.89
N GLY A 280 3.21 29.45 -11.74
CA GLY A 280 3.71 28.09 -11.59
C GLY A 280 3.46 27.24 -12.83
N GLY A 281 3.98 26.02 -12.80
CA GLY A 281 3.93 25.08 -13.92
C GLY A 281 5.31 24.57 -14.34
N SER A 282 5.37 23.33 -14.79
CA SER A 282 6.59 22.69 -15.26
C SER A 282 7.25 23.48 -16.39
N GLY A 283 8.50 23.89 -16.18
CA GLY A 283 9.28 24.70 -17.13
C GLY A 283 9.05 26.21 -17.02
N PHE A 284 8.16 26.68 -16.12
CA PHE A 284 7.97 28.11 -15.89
C PHE A 284 9.18 28.73 -15.18
N THR A 285 9.71 29.81 -15.74
CA THR A 285 10.90 30.53 -15.23
C THR A 285 10.59 31.96 -14.76
N GLY A 286 9.30 32.33 -14.75
CA GLY A 286 8.83 33.63 -14.27
C GLY A 286 8.63 33.69 -12.76
N CYS A 287 7.91 34.71 -12.32
CA CYS A 287 7.78 35.00 -10.89
C CYS A 287 6.72 34.10 -10.25
N THR A 288 7.09 33.44 -9.16
CA THR A 288 6.26 32.40 -8.53
C THR A 288 5.41 32.90 -7.37
N VAL A 289 5.60 34.15 -6.97
CA VAL A 289 4.85 34.82 -5.91
C VAL A 289 3.84 35.78 -6.56
N CYS A 290 2.57 35.71 -6.18
CA CYS A 290 1.54 36.60 -6.66
C CYS A 290 1.55 37.94 -5.91
N ALA A 291 1.21 39.03 -6.60
CA ALA A 291 1.00 40.32 -5.95
C ALA A 291 -0.17 40.23 -4.96
N SER A 292 -0.04 40.81 -3.77
CA SER A 292 -1.13 40.84 -2.80
C SER A 292 -2.34 41.60 -3.40
N PRO A 293 -3.58 41.08 -3.29
CA PRO A 293 -4.04 40.01 -2.40
C PRO A 293 -4.10 38.59 -3.00
N PHE A 294 -3.56 38.36 -4.20
CA PHE A 294 -3.79 37.13 -4.97
C PHE A 294 -2.92 35.95 -4.53
N THR A 295 -3.42 34.73 -4.75
CA THR A 295 -2.72 33.46 -4.48
C THR A 295 -2.44 32.71 -5.76
N CYS A 296 -1.32 31.97 -5.79
CA CYS A 296 -0.97 31.16 -6.95
C CYS A 296 -1.82 29.89 -6.96
N GLU A 297 -2.91 29.89 -7.71
CA GLU A 297 -3.85 28.78 -7.83
C GLU A 297 -3.38 27.80 -8.92
N PHE A 298 -3.29 26.53 -8.54
CA PHE A 298 -2.90 25.48 -9.46
C PHE A 298 -4.03 25.17 -10.46
N SER A 299 -3.69 25.08 -11.76
CA SER A 299 -4.63 24.65 -12.80
C SER A 299 -4.25 23.28 -13.36
N ASN A 300 -3.01 23.10 -13.79
CA ASN A 300 -2.47 21.83 -14.27
C ASN A 300 -0.93 21.82 -14.18
N ASP A 301 -0.32 20.70 -14.54
CA ASP A 301 1.11 20.44 -14.38
C ASP A 301 2.04 21.45 -15.08
N PHE A 302 1.54 22.19 -16.08
CA PHE A 302 2.29 23.18 -16.84
C PHE A 302 1.83 24.62 -16.56
N TYR A 303 0.81 24.81 -15.71
CA TYR A 303 0.20 26.12 -15.52
C TYR A 303 -0.45 26.31 -14.14
N SER A 304 -0.07 27.39 -13.45
CA SER A 304 -0.73 27.91 -12.25
C SER A 304 -0.87 29.43 -12.39
N GLN A 305 -1.97 30.00 -11.91
CA GLN A 305 -2.35 31.40 -12.17
C GLN A 305 -2.62 32.14 -10.86
N CYS A 306 -2.22 33.41 -10.78
CA CYS A 306 -2.60 34.28 -9.68
C CYS A 306 -4.09 34.62 -9.73
N LEU A 307 -4.86 34.30 -8.69
CA LEU A 307 -6.30 34.59 -8.55
C LEU A 307 -6.63 35.16 -7.17
#